data_AF-A0A834HYQ5-F1
#
_entry.id   AF-A0A834HYQ5-F1
#
_cell.length_a   1.000
_cell.length_b   1.000
_cell.length_c   1.000
_cell.angle_alpha   90.00
_cell.angle_beta   90.00
_cell.angle_gamma   90.00
#
_symmetry.space_group_name_H-M   'P 1'
#
loop_
_entity.id
_entity.type
_entity.pdbx_description
1 polymer ?
#
loop_
_entity_poly.entity_id
_entity_poly.type
_entity_poly.pdbx_seq_one_letter_code
_entity_poly.pdbx_strand_id
1 'polypeptide(L)'
;GALLGAGASLIGIGSDIAGSIRLPAAINGVFGHKPTPKMISTKGHFPIGQDEKYSEFMVIGPLVRYAVDFKLIMNIMCGSRISSDLELIHPVDISKLNVYYVEGLNLRYCLPRVAKEIVCAIKKSVSHLKSCGATIHNCDFEELKDVTAVCGSALFSLKDIPNVFKG
;
A
#
# COMPACT_ATOMS: atom_id res chain seq x y z
N GLY A 1 -3.80 -8.66 -9.67
CA GLY A 1 -3.70 -7.59 -10.68
C GLY A 1 -4.45 -7.98 -11.94
N ALA A 2 -3.78 -8.69 -12.86
CA ALA A 2 -4.30 -9.02 -14.20
C ALA A 2 -5.71 -9.62 -14.23
N LEU A 3 -6.00 -10.66 -13.45
CA LEU A 3 -7.36 -11.26 -13.42
C LEU A 3 -8.45 -10.26 -13.05
N LEU A 4 -8.18 -9.33 -12.13
CA LEU A 4 -9.13 -8.28 -11.77
C LEU A 4 -9.25 -7.24 -12.89
N GLY A 5 -8.12 -6.79 -13.45
CA GLY A 5 -8.13 -5.83 -14.56
C GLY A 5 -8.86 -6.36 -15.80
N ALA A 6 -8.76 -7.65 -16.06
CA ALA A 6 -9.48 -8.35 -17.13
C ALA A 6 -10.95 -8.67 -16.79
N GLY A 7 -11.42 -8.40 -15.57
CA GLY A 7 -12.77 -8.75 -15.12
C GLY A 7 -13.01 -10.25 -14.89
N ALA A 8 -11.95 -11.05 -14.85
CA ALA A 8 -11.97 -12.50 -14.65
C ALA A 8 -11.93 -12.93 -13.17
N SER A 9 -11.92 -11.97 -12.24
CA SER A 9 -12.14 -12.21 -10.82
C SER A 9 -12.90 -11.03 -10.21
N LEU A 10 -13.63 -11.29 -9.12
CA LEU A 10 -14.32 -10.26 -8.34
C LEU A 10 -13.39 -9.61 -7.31
N ILE A 11 -12.60 -10.42 -6.61
CA ILE A 11 -11.70 -10.02 -5.52
C ILE A 11 -10.38 -10.77 -5.67
N GLY A 12 -9.27 -10.08 -5.37
CA GLY A 12 -7.95 -10.68 -5.26
C GLY A 12 -7.41 -10.56 -3.84
N ILE A 13 -6.62 -11.53 -3.41
CA ILE A 13 -5.84 -11.46 -2.18
C ILE A 13 -4.37 -11.55 -2.58
N GLY A 14 -3.56 -10.65 -2.05
CA GLY A 14 -2.12 -10.63 -2.29
C GLY A 14 -1.34 -10.40 -1.00
N SER A 15 -0.03 -10.45 -1.12
CA SER A 15 0.92 -10.10 -0.05
C SER A 15 1.78 -8.93 -0.50
N ASP A 16 2.09 -7.97 0.37
CA ASP A 16 2.92 -6.79 0.06
C ASP A 16 3.96 -6.55 1.15
N ILE A 17 5.23 -6.70 0.77
CA ILE A 17 6.40 -6.33 1.59
C ILE A 17 7.16 -5.16 0.95
N ALA A 18 7.27 -5.18 -0.38
CA ALA A 18 7.99 -4.21 -1.19
C ALA A 18 7.12 -3.56 -2.28
N GLY A 19 5.79 -3.66 -2.19
CA GLY A 19 4.85 -3.11 -3.16
C GLY A 19 4.04 -4.15 -3.95
N SER A 20 4.13 -5.44 -3.64
CA SER A 20 3.54 -6.52 -4.43
C SER A 20 2.01 -6.58 -4.45
N ILE A 21 1.29 -5.75 -3.67
CA ILE A 21 -0.14 -5.48 -3.88
C ILE A 21 -0.33 -4.21 -4.71
N ARG A 22 0.37 -3.13 -4.31
CA ARG A 22 0.18 -1.79 -4.89
C ARG A 22 0.65 -1.68 -6.34
N LEU A 23 1.81 -2.26 -6.67
CA LEU A 23 2.41 -2.23 -8.00
C LEU A 23 1.55 -2.96 -9.05
N PRO A 24 1.15 -4.23 -8.86
CA PRO A 24 0.27 -4.89 -9.83
C PRO A 24 -1.13 -4.27 -9.85
N ALA A 25 -1.59 -3.63 -8.78
CA ALA A 25 -2.85 -2.88 -8.82
C ALA A 25 -2.74 -1.67 -9.77
N ALA A 26 -1.71 -0.84 -9.59
CA ALA A 26 -1.44 0.33 -10.43
C ALA A 26 -1.26 -0.02 -11.92
N ILE A 27 -0.50 -1.08 -12.23
CA ILE A 27 -0.25 -1.51 -13.61
C ILE A 27 -1.51 -2.05 -14.31
N ASN A 28 -2.42 -2.66 -13.55
CA ASN A 28 -3.63 -3.28 -14.12
C ASN A 28 -4.89 -2.41 -13.96
N GLY A 29 -4.76 -1.15 -13.54
CA GLY A 29 -5.90 -0.23 -13.41
C GLY A 29 -6.94 -0.66 -12.37
N VAL A 30 -6.50 -1.32 -11.29
CA VAL A 30 -7.36 -1.75 -10.18
C VAL A 30 -6.87 -1.17 -8.85
N PHE A 31 -7.65 -1.32 -7.79
CA PHE A 31 -7.26 -0.85 -6.47
C PHE A 31 -6.60 -1.98 -5.67
N GLY A 32 -5.55 -1.65 -4.90
CA GLY A 32 -4.88 -2.57 -4.00
C GLY A 32 -4.58 -1.89 -2.68
N HIS A 33 -4.95 -2.52 -1.57
CA HIS A 33 -4.74 -1.97 -0.24
C HIS A 33 -3.66 -2.79 0.49
N LYS A 34 -2.62 -2.10 0.96
CA LYS A 34 -1.62 -2.64 1.90
C LYS A 34 -2.06 -2.23 3.31
N PRO A 35 -2.68 -3.11 4.11
CA PRO A 35 -3.17 -2.75 5.42
C PRO A 35 -2.04 -2.38 6.39
N THR A 36 -2.43 -1.81 7.53
CA THR A 36 -1.58 -1.72 8.71
C THR A 36 -1.06 -3.13 9.06
N PRO A 37 0.24 -3.30 9.35
CA PRO A 37 0.79 -4.59 9.75
C PRO A 37 0.00 -5.21 10.92
N LYS A 38 -0.01 -6.55 10.97
CA LYS A 38 -0.69 -7.35 12.02
C LYS A 38 -2.23 -7.25 12.06
N MET A 39 -2.87 -6.39 11.26
CA MET A 39 -4.34 -6.34 11.16
C MET A 39 -4.96 -7.60 10.56
N ILE A 40 -4.36 -8.13 9.50
CA ILE A 40 -4.78 -9.37 8.85
C ILE A 40 -3.73 -10.43 9.17
N SER A 41 -4.19 -11.60 9.61
CA SER A 41 -3.28 -12.70 9.94
C SER A 41 -2.55 -13.19 8.70
N THR A 42 -1.24 -13.37 8.81
CA THR A 42 -0.38 -14.01 7.80
C THR A 42 -0.30 -15.53 7.97
N LYS A 43 -1.06 -16.12 8.92
CA LYS A 43 -1.03 -17.55 9.18
C LYS A 43 -1.41 -18.33 7.91
N GLY A 44 -0.56 -19.27 7.51
CA GLY A 44 -0.75 -20.09 6.31
C GLY A 44 -0.27 -19.43 5.01
N HIS A 45 0.24 -18.20 5.05
CA HIS A 45 0.94 -17.58 3.92
C HIS A 45 2.38 -18.09 3.83
N PHE A 46 2.85 -18.35 2.60
CA PHE A 46 4.22 -18.72 2.30
C PHE A 46 4.90 -17.58 1.52
N PRO A 47 6.16 -17.22 1.82
CA PRO A 47 7.02 -17.81 2.83
C PRO A 47 6.66 -17.40 4.28
N ILE A 48 6.85 -18.31 5.23
CA ILE A 48 6.66 -18.02 6.66
C ILE A 48 7.98 -17.44 7.20
N GLY A 49 8.07 -16.12 7.35
CA GLY A 49 9.21 -15.51 8.04
C GLY A 49 9.22 -15.85 9.52
N GLN A 50 10.36 -16.30 10.04
CA GLN A 50 10.57 -16.60 11.46
C GLN A 50 11.08 -15.37 12.24
N ASP A 51 11.62 -14.38 11.55
CA ASP A 51 12.03 -13.11 12.14
C ASP A 51 10.80 -12.30 12.58
N GLU A 52 10.80 -11.82 13.83
CA GLU A 52 9.73 -10.98 14.37
C GLU A 52 9.47 -9.74 13.50
N LYS A 53 10.53 -9.15 12.93
CA LYS A 53 10.45 -7.98 12.05
C LYS A 53 9.78 -8.28 10.72
N TYR A 54 9.79 -9.54 10.27
CA TYR A 54 9.11 -9.93 9.04
C TYR A 54 7.62 -9.57 9.09
N SER A 55 7.00 -9.78 10.26
CA SER A 55 5.59 -9.47 10.49
C SER A 55 5.25 -7.98 10.50
N GLU A 56 6.25 -7.11 10.58
CA GLU A 56 6.09 -5.64 10.55
C GLU A 56 6.07 -5.11 9.11
N PHE A 57 6.70 -5.81 8.17
CA PHE A 57 6.75 -5.40 6.78
C PHE A 57 5.79 -6.20 5.90
N MET A 58 5.72 -7.53 6.12
CA MET A 58 4.90 -8.42 5.32
C MET A 58 3.44 -8.37 5.74
N VAL A 59 2.56 -7.98 4.82
CA VAL A 59 1.10 -7.99 5.07
C VAL A 59 0.35 -8.73 3.98
N ILE A 60 -0.80 -9.29 4.35
CA ILE A 60 -1.84 -9.74 3.41
C ILE A 60 -2.82 -8.60 3.20
N GLY A 61 -3.31 -8.42 1.98
CA GLY A 61 -4.28 -7.38 1.68
C GLY A 61 -5.11 -7.63 0.42
N PRO A 62 -6.25 -6.94 0.29
CA PRO A 62 -7.17 -7.12 -0.82
C PRO A 62 -6.77 -6.29 -2.05
N LEU A 63 -7.15 -6.82 -3.21
CA LEU A 63 -7.25 -6.11 -4.48
C LEU A 63 -8.69 -6.16 -4.97
N VAL A 64 -9.22 -5.04 -5.45
CA VAL A 64 -10.61 -4.89 -5.89
C VAL A 64 -10.71 -3.99 -7.13
N ARG A 65 -11.80 -4.10 -7.90
CA ARG A 65 -12.06 -3.21 -9.05
C ARG A 65 -12.67 -1.87 -8.65
N TYR A 66 -13.42 -1.83 -7.55
CA TYR A 66 -14.04 -0.62 -7.04
C TYR A 66 -13.60 -0.33 -5.61
N ALA A 67 -13.15 0.89 -5.33
CA ALA A 67 -12.65 1.27 -4.01
C ALA A 67 -13.70 1.09 -2.90
N VAL A 68 -15.00 1.18 -3.23
CA VAL A 68 -16.11 0.97 -2.28
C VAL A 68 -16.13 -0.44 -1.70
N ASP A 69 -15.58 -1.43 -2.42
CA ASP A 69 -15.55 -2.83 -1.98
C ASP A 69 -14.58 -3.05 -0.81
N PHE A 70 -13.63 -2.12 -0.58
CA PHE A 70 -12.67 -2.24 0.51
C PHE A 70 -13.34 -2.32 1.89
N LYS A 71 -14.43 -1.57 2.11
CA LYS A 71 -15.13 -1.58 3.39
C LYS A 71 -15.61 -2.98 3.75
N LEU A 72 -16.24 -3.69 2.81
CA LEU A 72 -16.74 -5.03 3.04
C LEU A 72 -15.61 -6.05 3.23
N ILE A 73 -14.64 -6.07 2.31
CA ILE A 73 -13.59 -7.08 2.33
C ILE A 73 -12.65 -6.90 3.53
N MET A 74 -12.36 -5.66 3.93
CA MET A 74 -11.56 -5.40 5.13
C MET A 74 -12.30 -5.81 6.41
N ASN A 75 -13.62 -5.60 6.50
CA ASN A 75 -14.42 -6.11 7.62
C ASN A 75 -14.31 -7.64 7.75
N ILE A 76 -14.30 -8.35 6.63
CA ILE A 76 -14.18 -9.81 6.62
C ILE A 76 -12.76 -10.23 7.00
N MET A 77 -11.73 -9.66 6.37
CA MET A 77 -10.34 -10.12 6.54
C MET A 77 -9.72 -9.74 7.90
N CYS A 78 -10.12 -8.60 8.48
CA CYS A 78 -9.63 -8.17 9.79
C CYS A 78 -10.30 -8.94 10.95
N GLY A 79 -11.48 -9.53 10.73
CA GLY A 79 -12.24 -10.21 11.76
C GLY A 79 -12.54 -9.28 12.95
N SER A 80 -12.41 -9.80 14.18
CA SER A 80 -12.68 -9.04 15.41
C SER A 80 -11.72 -7.88 15.68
N ARG A 81 -10.54 -7.83 15.03
CA ARG A 81 -9.56 -6.74 15.21
C ARG A 81 -10.01 -5.42 14.59
N ILE A 82 -10.99 -5.45 13.69
CA ILE A 82 -11.47 -4.21 13.07
C ILE A 82 -12.17 -3.30 14.09
N SER A 83 -12.90 -3.86 15.05
CA SER A 83 -13.64 -3.07 16.03
C SER A 83 -12.79 -2.57 17.20
N SER A 84 -11.62 -3.18 17.46
CA SER A 84 -10.75 -2.78 18.56
C SER A 84 -9.65 -1.79 18.15
N ASP A 85 -9.15 -1.91 16.91
CA ASP A 85 -7.88 -1.26 16.54
C ASP A 85 -8.02 -0.24 15.37
N LEU A 86 -9.10 -0.31 14.57
CA LEU A 86 -9.27 0.58 13.40
C LEU A 86 -10.72 0.97 13.13
N GLU A 87 -11.04 2.26 13.21
CA GLU A 87 -12.34 2.80 12.81
C GLU A 87 -12.52 2.86 11.27
N LEU A 88 -12.55 1.72 10.58
CA LEU A 88 -12.68 1.65 9.12
C LEU A 88 -14.10 1.93 8.60
N ILE A 89 -15.08 2.09 9.49
CA ILE A 89 -16.50 2.11 9.16
C ILE A 89 -17.07 3.53 9.15
N HIS A 90 -16.48 4.44 9.93
CA HIS A 90 -16.93 5.82 10.06
C HIS A 90 -16.51 6.66 8.84
N PRO A 91 -17.42 7.47 8.28
CA PRO A 91 -17.07 8.43 7.25
C PRO A 91 -15.97 9.39 7.73
N VAL A 92 -15.01 9.66 6.86
CA VAL A 92 -13.95 10.65 7.11
C VAL A 92 -14.42 12.02 6.62
N ASP A 93 -14.35 13.03 7.50
CA ASP A 93 -14.58 14.42 7.13
C ASP A 93 -13.36 14.98 6.38
N ILE A 94 -13.50 15.12 5.07
CA ILE A 94 -12.41 15.53 4.17
C ILE A 94 -11.90 16.94 4.49
N SER A 95 -12.77 17.83 5.01
CA SER A 95 -12.39 19.21 5.33
C SER A 95 -11.37 19.33 6.46
N LYS A 96 -11.28 18.27 7.30
CA LYS A 96 -10.31 18.17 8.40
C LYS A 96 -8.99 17.56 7.98
N LEU A 97 -8.85 17.09 6.74
CA LEU A 97 -7.65 16.42 6.27
C LEU A 97 -6.54 17.40 5.89
N ASN A 98 -5.33 17.11 6.38
CA ASN A 98 -4.09 17.66 5.85
C ASN A 98 -3.45 16.62 4.92
N VAL A 99 -3.40 16.92 3.63
CA VAL A 99 -2.88 16.02 2.60
C VAL A 99 -1.52 16.52 2.14
N TYR A 100 -0.49 15.77 2.50
CA TYR A 100 0.89 16.01 2.08
C TYR A 100 1.20 15.12 0.87
N TYR A 101 1.77 15.70 -0.19
CA TYR A 101 2.11 14.96 -1.40
C TYR A 101 3.47 15.36 -1.98
N VAL A 102 4.05 14.47 -2.77
CA VAL A 102 5.26 14.67 -3.55
C VAL A 102 5.00 14.29 -5.01
N GLU A 103 5.58 15.02 -5.95
CA GLU A 103 5.48 14.70 -7.39
C GLU A 103 6.51 13.67 -7.84
N GLY A 104 7.58 13.55 -7.07
CA GLY A 104 8.64 12.57 -7.22
C GLY A 104 9.61 12.72 -6.05
N LEU A 105 10.36 11.66 -5.77
CA LEU A 105 11.42 11.71 -4.77
C LEU A 105 12.74 11.97 -5.48
N ASN A 106 13.51 12.96 -4.99
CA ASN A 106 14.86 13.21 -5.44
C ASN A 106 15.82 12.21 -4.77
N LEU A 107 15.70 10.95 -5.20
CA LEU A 107 16.49 9.84 -4.64
C LEU A 107 17.90 9.91 -5.22
N ARG A 108 18.90 9.89 -4.34
CA ARG A 108 20.30 10.06 -4.73
C ARG A 108 20.77 8.98 -5.70
N TYR A 109 20.15 7.80 -5.71
CA TYR A 109 20.53 6.67 -6.55
C TYR A 109 19.33 5.79 -6.96
N CYS A 110 19.37 5.27 -8.19
CA CYS A 110 18.70 4.06 -8.69
C CYS A 110 17.21 4.07 -9.10
N LEU A 111 16.50 5.20 -9.17
CA LEU A 111 15.12 5.20 -9.71
C LEU A 111 14.93 6.20 -10.87
N PRO A 112 14.22 5.80 -11.94
CA PRO A 112 13.93 6.69 -13.05
C PRO A 112 13.04 7.84 -12.59
N ARG A 113 13.11 8.98 -13.30
CA ARG A 113 12.19 10.10 -13.06
C ARG A 113 10.74 9.62 -13.19
N VAL A 114 9.87 10.13 -12.33
CA VAL A 114 8.43 9.86 -12.39
C VAL A 114 7.89 10.36 -13.74
N ALA A 115 7.15 9.50 -14.44
CA ALA A 115 6.54 9.84 -15.72
C ALA A 115 5.56 11.01 -15.55
N LYS A 116 5.48 11.88 -16.57
CA LYS A 116 4.67 13.11 -16.51
C LYS A 116 3.18 12.81 -16.28
N GLU A 117 2.70 11.70 -16.81
CA GLU A 117 1.34 11.21 -16.68
C GLU A 117 1.01 10.88 -15.22
N ILE A 118 1.95 10.30 -14.48
CA ILE A 118 1.81 10.00 -13.06
C ILE A 118 1.77 11.30 -12.25
N VAL A 119 2.67 12.26 -12.54
CA VAL A 119 2.65 13.59 -11.91
C VAL A 119 1.31 14.30 -12.17
N CYS A 120 0.78 14.21 -13.40
CA CYS A 120 -0.52 14.77 -13.74
C CYS A 120 -1.66 14.10 -12.96
N ALA A 121 -1.63 12.77 -12.80
CA ALA A 121 -2.62 12.03 -12.03
C ALA A 121 -2.59 12.40 -10.54
N ILE A 122 -1.40 12.58 -9.96
CA ILE A 122 -1.22 13.09 -8.59
C ILE A 122 -1.85 14.47 -8.46
N LYS A 123 -1.51 15.40 -9.38
CA LYS A 123 -2.06 16.77 -9.39
C LYS A 123 -3.58 16.79 -9.47
N LYS A 124 -4.17 15.98 -10.37
CA LYS A 124 -5.63 15.85 -10.48
C LYS A 124 -6.26 15.37 -9.18
N SER A 125 -5.64 14.38 -8.53
CA SER A 125 -6.14 13.81 -7.27
C SER A 125 -6.11 14.84 -6.13
N VAL A 126 -5.01 15.56 -5.96
CA VAL A 126 -4.90 16.59 -4.90
C VAL A 126 -5.76 17.81 -5.18
N SER A 127 -5.93 18.22 -6.44
CA SER A 127 -6.88 19.27 -6.81
C SER A 127 -8.32 18.89 -6.46
N HIS A 128 -8.71 17.63 -6.69
CA HIS A 128 -10.03 17.15 -6.30
C HIS A 128 -10.20 17.14 -4.77
N LEU A 129 -9.24 16.63 -4.01
CA LEU A 129 -9.29 16.66 -2.54
C LEU A 129 -9.37 18.09 -2.00
N LYS A 130 -8.64 19.04 -2.61
CA LYS A 130 -8.73 20.47 -2.28
C LYS A 130 -10.14 21.01 -2.51
N SER A 131 -10.78 20.66 -3.62
CA SER A 131 -12.16 21.07 -3.93
C SER A 131 -13.18 20.50 -2.93
N CYS A 132 -12.86 19.38 -2.28
CA CYS A 132 -13.64 18.78 -1.19
C CYS A 132 -13.32 19.36 0.20
N GLY A 133 -12.46 20.39 0.29
CA GLY A 133 -12.14 21.10 1.53
C GLY A 133 -10.84 20.67 2.22
N ALA A 134 -10.11 19.68 1.69
CA ALA A 134 -8.84 19.28 2.30
C ALA A 134 -7.76 20.37 2.19
N THR A 135 -6.93 20.49 3.22
CA THR A 135 -5.74 21.35 3.18
C THR A 135 -4.60 20.60 2.50
N ILE A 136 -4.00 21.18 1.46
CA ILE A 136 -3.00 20.51 0.62
C ILE A 136 -1.61 21.12 0.83
N HIS A 137 -0.61 20.26 1.03
CA HIS A 137 0.79 20.62 1.20
C HIS A 137 1.64 19.90 0.15
N ASN A 138 2.29 20.64 -0.75
CA ASN A 138 3.33 20.09 -1.62
C ASN A 138 4.66 20.12 -0.85
N CYS A 139 5.29 18.96 -0.70
CA CYS A 139 6.45 18.80 0.15
C CYS A 139 7.66 18.29 -0.62
N ASP A 140 8.84 18.64 -0.13
CA ASP A 140 10.09 17.96 -0.42
C ASP A 140 10.60 17.41 0.92
N PHE A 141 10.60 16.10 1.08
CA PHE A 141 11.05 15.45 2.31
C PHE A 141 12.51 15.09 2.16
N GLU A 142 13.38 15.91 2.72
CA GLU A 142 14.83 15.70 2.70
C GLU A 142 15.21 14.36 3.35
N GLU A 143 14.47 13.93 4.36
CA GLU A 143 14.62 12.67 5.08
C GLU A 143 14.39 11.45 4.18
N LEU A 144 13.67 11.61 3.05
CA LEU A 144 13.42 10.52 2.11
C LEU A 144 14.53 10.35 1.06
N LYS A 145 15.56 11.22 1.02
CA LYS A 145 16.65 11.13 0.03
C LYS A 145 17.39 9.80 0.06
N ASP A 146 17.50 9.20 1.25
CA ASP A 146 18.18 7.93 1.49
C ASP A 146 17.20 6.75 1.72
N VAL A 147 15.90 6.95 1.47
CA VAL A 147 14.86 5.95 1.79
C VAL A 147 15.11 4.60 1.10
N THR A 148 15.65 4.58 -0.12
CA THR A 148 15.98 3.34 -0.83
C THR A 148 17.04 2.53 -0.09
N ALA A 149 18.07 3.19 0.44
CA ALA A 149 19.13 2.54 1.21
C ALA A 149 18.59 2.05 2.57
N VAL A 150 17.78 2.87 3.24
CA VAL A 150 17.16 2.51 4.53
C VAL A 150 16.21 1.32 4.37
N CYS A 151 15.29 1.37 3.41
CA CYS A 151 14.34 0.28 3.14
C CYS A 151 15.05 -0.98 2.65
N GLY A 152 16.04 -0.84 1.77
CA GLY A 152 16.86 -1.96 1.31
C GLY A 152 17.59 -2.62 2.47
N SER A 153 18.27 -1.83 3.31
CA SER A 153 18.95 -2.32 4.51
C SER A 153 17.99 -3.03 5.46
N ALA A 154 16.82 -2.46 5.74
CA ALA A 154 15.81 -3.08 6.58
C ALA A 154 15.33 -4.43 6.01
N LEU A 155 15.07 -4.50 4.70
CA LEU A 155 14.61 -5.71 4.03
C LEU A 155 15.70 -6.80 3.99
N PHE A 156 16.94 -6.45 3.66
CA PHE A 156 18.05 -7.41 3.59
C PHE A 156 18.60 -7.81 4.97
N SER A 157 18.26 -7.05 6.01
CA SER A 157 18.61 -7.40 7.40
C SER A 157 17.63 -8.40 8.04
N LEU A 158 16.51 -8.72 7.36
CA LEU A 158 15.58 -9.74 7.81
C LEU A 158 16.29 -11.10 7.82
N LYS A 159 16.23 -11.77 8.96
CA LYS A 159 16.83 -13.10 9.17
C LYS A 159 15.83 -14.18 8.82
N ASP A 160 16.36 -15.38 8.56
CA ASP A 160 15.57 -16.60 8.45
C ASP A 160 14.39 -16.48 7.46
N ILE A 161 14.57 -15.69 6.40
CA ILE A 161 13.62 -15.63 5.29
C ILE A 161 13.69 -16.99 4.58
N PRO A 162 12.57 -17.74 4.50
CA PRO A 162 12.55 -19.01 3.79
C PRO A 162 12.98 -18.83 2.34
N ASN A 163 13.80 -19.75 1.86
CA ASN A 163 14.16 -19.78 0.46
C ASN A 163 12.91 -20.16 -0.36
N VAL A 164 12.35 -19.18 -1.08
CA VAL A 164 11.16 -19.36 -1.93
C VAL A 164 11.35 -20.36 -3.08
N PHE A 165 12.59 -20.78 -3.34
CA PHE A 165 12.95 -21.78 -4.35
C PHE A 165 13.32 -23.15 -3.76
N LYS A 166 13.33 -23.30 -2.44
CA LYS A 166 13.43 -24.61 -1.77
C LYS A 166 12.03 -24.99 -1.27
N GLY A 167 11.24 -25.56 -2.17
CA GLY A 167 10.00 -26.27 -1.83
C GLY A 167 10.28 -27.70 -1.39
#